data_AF-A0A355A2S7-F1
#
_entry.id   AF-A0A355A2S7-F1
#
_cell.length_a   1.000
_cell.length_b   1.000
_cell.length_c   1.000
_cell.angle_alpha   90.00
_cell.angle_beta   90.00
_cell.angle_gamma   90.00
#
_symmetry.space_group_name_H-M   'P 1'
#
loop_
_entity.id
_entity.type
_entity.pdbx_description
1 polymer ?
#
loop_
_entity_poly.entity_id
_entity_poly.type
_entity_poly.pdbx_seq_one_letter_code
_entity_poly.pdbx_strand_id
1 'polypeptide(L)'
;YLLPNACETQLIMTMNARSLFNFFQLRCCRRAQWEIQELAWEIRRQVYKVAPIIFSHSGPQCLVKGECSEGTLTCGHPYSKDEVNNE
;
A
#
# COMPACT_ATOMS: atom_id res chain seq x y z
N TYR A 1 7.01 -5.47 31.96
CA TYR A 1 6.83 -5.86 30.54
C TYR A 1 8.07 -5.42 29.77
N LEU A 2 8.74 -6.36 29.07
CA LEU A 2 10.08 -6.19 28.45
C LEU A 2 10.11 -6.51 26.94
N LEU A 3 8.98 -6.92 26.34
CA LEU A 3 8.97 -7.32 24.92
C LEU A 3 9.15 -6.10 24.02
N PRO A 4 10.10 -6.13 23.06
CA PRO A 4 10.34 -5.03 22.14
C PRO A 4 9.28 -4.97 21.04
N ASN A 5 9.13 -3.82 20.39
CA ASN A 5 8.21 -3.64 19.26
C ASN A 5 8.56 -4.50 18.03
N ALA A 6 9.82 -4.91 17.88
CA ALA A 6 10.30 -5.77 16.79
C ALA A 6 10.05 -7.27 17.04
N CYS A 7 9.34 -7.62 18.11
CA CYS A 7 8.93 -9.00 18.34
C CYS A 7 7.97 -9.44 17.23
N GLU A 8 8.27 -10.55 16.57
CA GLU A 8 7.44 -11.09 15.50
C GLU A 8 6.03 -11.43 15.99
N THR A 9 5.04 -11.20 15.14
CA THR A 9 3.64 -11.54 15.40
C THR A 9 3.02 -12.15 14.15
N GLN A 10 2.08 -13.06 14.35
CA GLN A 10 1.29 -13.64 13.26
C GLN A 10 -0.11 -13.04 13.29
N LEU A 11 -0.57 -12.57 12.13
CA LEU A 11 -1.86 -11.90 12.00
C LEU A 11 -2.66 -12.53 10.85
N ILE A 12 -3.88 -12.98 11.14
CA ILE A 12 -4.86 -13.35 10.13
C ILE A 12 -5.76 -12.13 9.91
N MET A 13 -5.78 -11.59 8.69
CA MET A 13 -6.60 -10.42 8.34
C MET A 13 -7.60 -10.75 7.23
N THR A 14 -8.81 -10.21 7.35
CA THR A 14 -9.84 -10.27 6.31
C THR A 14 -10.31 -8.86 6.01
N MET A 15 -10.31 -8.47 4.74
CA MET A 15 -10.76 -7.14 4.30
C MET A 15 -11.60 -7.26 3.04
N ASN A 16 -12.60 -6.39 2.92
CA ASN A 16 -13.34 -6.23 1.66
C ASN A 16 -12.53 -5.40 0.65
N ALA A 17 -12.94 -5.39 -0.61
CA ALA A 17 -12.23 -4.67 -1.67
C ALA A 17 -12.13 -3.16 -1.40
N ARG A 18 -13.19 -2.53 -0.85
CA ARG A 18 -13.19 -1.10 -0.52
C ARG A 18 -12.15 -0.76 0.56
N SER A 19 -12.04 -1.58 1.59
CA SER A 19 -11.06 -1.45 2.66
C SER A 19 -9.65 -1.67 2.12
N LEU A 20 -9.45 -2.63 1.21
CA LEU A 20 -8.16 -2.83 0.53
C LEU A 20 -7.75 -1.61 -0.28
N PHE A 21 -8.65 -0.98 -1.03
CA PHE A 21 -8.33 0.26 -1.75
C PHE A 21 -7.87 1.37 -0.80
N ASN A 22 -8.58 1.60 0.29
CA ASN A 22 -8.16 2.57 1.30
C ASN A 22 -6.81 2.20 1.94
N PHE A 23 -6.59 0.92 2.21
CA PHE A 23 -5.33 0.42 2.75
C PHE A 23 -4.15 0.70 1.82
N PHE A 24 -4.27 0.35 0.53
CA PHE A 24 -3.22 0.62 -0.45
C PHE A 24 -2.96 2.12 -0.65
N GLN A 25 -4.02 2.93 -0.67
CA GLN A 25 -3.90 4.39 -0.80
C GLN A 25 -3.04 5.02 0.28
N LEU A 26 -3.12 4.52 1.51
CA LEU A 26 -2.38 5.03 2.67
C LEU A 26 -1.03 4.34 2.87
N ARG A 27 -0.98 3.02 2.72
CA ARG A 27 0.19 2.20 3.11
C ARG A 27 1.19 1.96 1.99
N CYS A 28 0.80 2.05 0.71
CA CYS A 28 1.76 2.01 -0.40
C CYS A 28 2.49 3.34 -0.60
N CYS A 29 2.10 4.42 0.09
CA CYS A 29 2.74 5.73 -0.02
C CYS A 29 4.15 5.71 0.58
N ARG A 30 5.14 6.38 -0.06
CA ARG A 30 6.54 6.51 0.41
C ARG A 30 6.71 7.16 1.77
N ARG A 31 5.67 7.83 2.27
CA ARG A 31 5.65 8.41 3.62
C ARG A 31 5.35 7.37 4.70
N ALA A 32 4.67 6.29 4.36
CA ALA A 32 4.37 5.23 5.32
C ALA A 32 5.68 4.59 5.78
N GLN A 33 5.67 4.00 6.98
CA GLN A 33 6.83 3.26 7.46
C GLN A 33 7.16 2.13 6.49
N TRP A 34 8.44 2.01 6.13
CA TRP A 34 8.91 1.11 5.07
C TRP A 34 8.45 -0.35 5.28
N GLU A 35 8.44 -0.85 6.52
CA GLU A 35 7.98 -2.22 6.84
C GLU A 35 6.53 -2.49 6.43
N ILE A 36 5.61 -1.56 6.74
CA ILE A 36 4.19 -1.72 6.35
C ILE A 36 3.99 -1.45 4.85
N GLN A 37 4.86 -0.63 4.26
CA GLN A 37 4.83 -0.35 2.84
C GLN A 37 5.19 -1.60 2.02
N GLU A 38 6.27 -2.30 2.39
CA GLU A 38 6.66 -3.56 1.76
C GLU A 38 5.55 -4.61 1.91
N LEU A 39 4.98 -4.75 3.11
CA LEU A 39 3.85 -5.63 3.34
C LEU A 39 2.64 -5.27 2.45
N ALA A 40 2.33 -3.98 2.30
CA ALA A 40 1.20 -3.53 1.50
C ALA A 40 1.38 -3.83 0.00
N TRP A 41 2.59 -3.67 -0.52
CA TRP A 41 2.92 -4.04 -1.90
C TRP A 41 2.80 -5.55 -2.14
N GLU A 42 3.28 -6.37 -1.21
CA GLU A 42 3.13 -7.83 -1.32
C GLU A 42 1.65 -8.25 -1.29
N ILE A 43 0.85 -7.67 -0.40
CA ILE A 43 -0.61 -7.90 -0.37
C ILE A 43 -1.23 -7.51 -1.71
N ARG A 44 -0.89 -6.34 -2.26
CA ARG A 44 -1.40 -5.90 -3.57
C ARG A 44 -1.03 -6.90 -4.67
N ARG A 45 0.21 -7.39 -4.69
CA ARG A 45 0.67 -8.37 -5.69
C ARG A 45 -0.13 -9.67 -5.63
N GLN A 46 -0.41 -10.18 -4.44
CA GLN A 46 -1.22 -11.40 -4.28
C GLN A 46 -2.67 -11.17 -4.70
N VAL A 47 -3.26 -10.04 -4.30
CA VAL A 47 -4.63 -9.68 -4.66
C VAL A 47 -4.78 -9.44 -6.17
N TYR A 48 -3.77 -8.84 -6.81
CA TYR A 48 -3.75 -8.58 -8.25
C TYR A 48 -3.76 -9.88 -9.07
N LYS A 49 -3.08 -10.93 -8.61
CA LYS A 49 -3.13 -12.27 -9.25
C LYS A 49 -4.54 -12.85 -9.26
N VAL A 50 -5.31 -12.61 -8.19
CA VAL A 50 -6.67 -13.16 -8.04
C VAL A 50 -7.70 -12.35 -8.82
N ALA A 51 -7.62 -11.01 -8.78
CA ALA A 51 -8.62 -10.13 -9.38
C ALA A 51 -7.98 -8.94 -10.11
N PRO A 52 -7.33 -9.16 -11.27
CA PRO A 52 -6.57 -8.12 -11.96
C PRO A 52 -7.45 -6.96 -12.47
N ILE A 53 -8.69 -7.24 -12.85
CA ILE A 53 -9.62 -6.21 -13.38
C ILE A 53 -9.93 -5.18 -12.31
N ILE A 54 -10.27 -5.64 -11.10
CA ILE A 54 -10.66 -4.78 -9.96
C ILE A 54 -9.44 -4.00 -9.46
N PHE A 55 -8.28 -4.65 -9.36
CA PHE A 55 -7.08 -4.06 -8.75
C PHE A 55 -6.10 -3.44 -9.76
N SER A 56 -6.47 -3.36 -11.04
CA SER A 56 -5.69 -2.70 -12.11
C SER A 56 -5.26 -1.28 -11.76
N HIS A 57 -6.15 -0.51 -11.14
CA HIS A 57 -5.90 0.87 -10.72
C HIS A 57 -5.80 0.98 -9.20
N SER A 58 -5.30 -0.05 -8.54
CA SER A 58 -5.02 -0.03 -7.10
C SER A 58 -3.59 0.41 -6.80
N GLY A 59 -3.39 1.13 -5.69
CA GLY A 59 -2.07 1.62 -5.29
C GLY A 59 -2.17 2.88 -4.43
N PRO A 60 -1.04 3.62 -4.28
CA PRO A 60 -1.01 4.88 -3.55
C PRO A 60 -1.85 5.95 -4.27
N GLN A 61 -2.34 6.95 -3.53
CA GLN A 61 -3.21 7.98 -4.10
C GLN A 61 -2.61 8.73 -5.29
N CYS A 62 -1.29 8.93 -5.30
CA CYS A 62 -0.58 9.56 -6.42
C CYS A 62 -0.70 8.76 -7.73
N LEU A 63 -0.84 7.43 -7.67
CA LEU A 63 -1.05 6.59 -8.86
C LEU A 63 -2.50 6.62 -9.34
N VAL A 64 -3.46 6.63 -8.40
CA VAL A 64 -4.89 6.51 -8.70
C VAL A 64 -5.51 7.85 -9.10
N LYS A 65 -5.20 8.91 -8.35
CA LYS A 65 -5.75 10.26 -8.53
C LYS A 65 -4.77 11.22 -9.21
N GLY A 66 -3.50 10.86 -9.33
CA GLY A 66 -2.45 11.75 -9.86
C GLY A 66 -1.92 12.77 -8.84
N GLU A 67 -2.51 12.86 -7.66
CA GLU A 67 -2.14 13.80 -6.61
C GLU A 67 -2.07 13.13 -5.23
N CYS A 68 -1.31 13.72 -4.32
CA CYS A 68 -1.24 13.27 -2.93
C CYS A 68 -2.27 14.04 -2.09
N SER A 69 -3.25 13.35 -1.50
CA SER A 69 -4.29 13.98 -0.66
C SER A 69 -3.78 14.49 0.69
N GLU A 70 -2.52 14.24 1.02
CA GLU A 70 -1.90 14.59 2.31
C GLU A 70 -1.52 16.08 2.41
N GLY A 71 -1.73 16.86 1.34
CA GLY A 71 -1.53 18.31 1.34
C GLY A 71 -0.11 18.70 1.73
N THR A 72 0.04 19.38 2.87
CA THR A 72 1.34 19.80 3.43
C THR A 72 2.26 18.64 3.82
N LEU A 73 1.68 17.45 4.02
CA LEU A 73 2.41 16.24 4.39
C LEU A 73 2.69 15.31 3.19
N THR A 74 2.72 15.86 1.97
CA THR A 74 3.05 15.10 0.78
C THR A 74 4.46 14.49 0.86
N CYS A 75 4.64 13.30 0.30
CA CYS A 75 5.96 12.65 0.21
C CYS A 75 6.88 13.30 -0.83
N GLY A 76 6.38 14.21 -1.68
CA GLY A 76 7.15 14.90 -2.73
C GLY A 76 7.62 14.00 -3.90
N HIS A 77 7.53 12.69 -3.76
CA HIS A 77 8.00 11.71 -4.75
C HIS A 77 6.84 10.83 -5.23
N PRO A 78 6.10 11.23 -6.27
CA PRO A 78 5.03 10.42 -6.84
C PRO A 78 5.59 9.12 -7.45
N TYR A 79 4.79 8.05 -7.42
CA TYR A 79 5.14 6.79 -8.08
C TYR A 79 4.93 6.89 -9.59
N SER A 80 5.89 6.39 -10.36
CA SER A 80 5.70 6.18 -11.79
C SER A 80 4.96 4.86 -12.05
N LYS A 81 4.27 4.74 -13.19
CA LYS A 81 3.60 3.49 -13.58
C LYS A 81 4.61 2.35 -13.80
N ASP A 82 5.82 2.70 -14.24
CA ASP A 82 6.88 1.75 -14.54
C ASP A 82 7.50 1.13 -13.28
N GLU A 83 7.61 1.90 -12.19
CA GLU A 83 8.04 1.39 -10.88
C GLU A 83 7.04 0.37 -10.33
N VAL A 84 5.75 0.70 -10.37
CA VAL A 84 4.68 -0.12 -9.78
C VAL A 84 4.43 -1.44 -10.54
N ASN A 85 4.82 -1.52 -11.81
CA ASN A 85 4.70 -2.74 -12.60
C ASN A 85 5.92 -3.66 -12.49
N ASN A 86 7.05 -3.15 -12.01
CA ASN A 86 8.29 -3.92 -11.84
C ASN A 86 8.45 -4.52 -10.42
N GLU A 87 7.60 -4.12 -9.46
CA GLU A 87 7.49 -4.69 -8.10
C GLU A 87 6.35 -5.72 -7.98
#